data_AF-A0A7S3X5D8-F1
#
_entry.id   AF-A0A7S3X5D8-F1
#
_cell.length_a   1.000
_cell.length_b   1.000
_cell.length_c   1.000
_cell.angle_alpha   90.00
_cell.angle_beta   90.00
_cell.angle_gamma   90.00
#
_symmetry.space_group_name_H-M   'P 1'
#
loop_
_entity.id
_entity.type
_entity.pdbx_description
1 polymer ?
#
loop_
_entity_poly.entity_id
_entity_poly.type
_entity_poly.pdbx_seq_one_letter_code
_entity_poly.pdbx_strand_id
1 'polypeptide(L)'
;MPTTEHAVKGTCRAWRRGWKETLKKRKRPRLLVFGGQGSDYEFVNSLERYDPSTNEWEEEAVAPMPTARNYVRMAMLDGKLYAAGGRNEADGATSSSVERYDLATNAWEAVA
;
A
#
# COMPACT_ATOMS: atom_id res chain seq x y z
N MET A 1 15.39 4.18 -17.10
CA MET A 1 15.52 5.43 -17.88
C MET A 1 16.07 5.06 -19.25
N PRO A 2 15.65 5.68 -20.37
CA PRO A 2 16.33 5.41 -21.63
C PRO A 2 17.78 5.85 -21.44
N THR A 3 18.71 4.91 -21.55
CA THR A 3 20.14 5.24 -21.54
C THR A 3 20.41 6.18 -22.70
N THR A 4 21.32 7.13 -22.47
CA THR A 4 21.75 8.18 -23.39
C THR A 4 22.13 7.65 -24.79
N GLU A 5 22.41 6.36 -24.91
CA GLU A 5 22.71 5.64 -26.14
C GLU A 5 21.58 5.66 -27.19
N HIS A 6 20.31 5.78 -26.77
CA HIS A 6 19.18 5.89 -27.70
C HIS A 6 19.02 7.29 -28.32
N ALA A 7 19.74 8.30 -27.82
CA ALA A 7 19.59 9.69 -28.26
C ALA A 7 20.43 10.05 -29.49
N VAL A 8 21.37 9.19 -29.91
CA VAL A 8 22.39 9.59 -30.89
C VAL A 8 21.96 9.43 -32.37
N LYS A 9 20.90 8.65 -32.70
CA LYS A 9 20.47 8.46 -34.10
C LYS A 9 18.96 8.31 -34.38
N GLY A 10 18.08 8.52 -33.40
CA GLY A 10 16.64 8.23 -33.53
C GLY A 10 15.75 9.44 -33.80
N THR A 11 14.89 9.37 -34.84
CA THR A 11 13.87 10.40 -35.13
C THR A 11 12.92 10.63 -33.94
N CYS A 12 12.31 11.81 -33.81
CA CYS A 12 11.32 12.15 -32.77
C CYS A 12 10.20 11.09 -32.59
N ARG A 13 9.86 10.35 -33.65
CA ARG A 13 8.88 9.25 -33.61
C ARG A 13 9.39 8.02 -32.86
N ALA A 14 10.65 7.65 -33.05
CA ALA A 14 11.28 6.53 -32.35
C ALA A 14 11.41 6.83 -30.84
N TRP A 15 11.78 8.07 -30.50
CA TRP A 15 11.86 8.52 -29.12
C TRP A 15 10.49 8.47 -28.41
N ARG A 16 9.42 8.99 -29.02
CA ARG A 16 8.06 8.93 -28.44
C ARG A 16 7.56 7.50 -28.22
N ARG A 17 7.86 6.56 -29.14
CA ARG A 17 7.51 5.14 -28.96
C ARG A 17 8.27 4.54 -27.78
N GLY A 18 9.59 4.76 -27.70
CA GLY A 18 10.41 4.28 -26.58
C GLY A 18 9.94 4.84 -25.23
N TRP A 19 9.53 6.12 -25.21
CA TRP A 19 9.01 6.76 -23.99
C TRP A 19 7.65 6.18 -23.56
N LYS A 20 6.72 5.94 -24.51
CA LYS A 20 5.43 5.29 -24.22
C LYS A 20 5.63 3.88 -23.65
N GLU A 21 6.54 3.09 -24.22
CA GLU A 21 6.87 1.76 -23.69
C GLU A 21 7.53 1.82 -22.31
N THR A 22 8.37 2.84 -22.06
CA THR A 22 8.96 3.06 -20.74
C THR A 22 7.89 3.41 -19.69
N LEU A 23 6.92 4.24 -20.05
CA LEU A 23 5.81 4.62 -19.16
C LEU A 23 4.89 3.44 -18.83
N LYS A 24 4.60 2.57 -19.80
CA LYS A 24 3.84 1.34 -19.57
C LYS A 24 4.54 0.40 -18.58
N LYS A 25 5.87 0.39 -18.56
CA LYS A 25 6.68 -0.46 -17.68
C LYS A 25 6.88 0.09 -16.27
N ARG A 26 6.46 1.33 -15.98
CA ARG A 26 6.56 1.88 -14.62
C ARG A 26 5.48 1.25 -13.75
N LYS A 27 5.89 0.53 -12.69
CA LYS A 27 4.98 0.16 -11.60
C LYS A 27 4.36 1.45 -11.05
N ARG A 28 3.04 1.56 -11.15
CA ARG A 28 2.28 2.67 -10.56
C ARG A 28 2.24 2.47 -9.04
N PRO A 29 2.21 3.56 -8.24
CA PRO A 29 1.98 3.42 -6.81
C PRO A 29 0.59 2.83 -6.59
N ARG A 30 0.51 1.77 -5.75
CA ARG A 30 -0.75 1.22 -5.25
C ARG A 30 -1.10 1.92 -3.94
N LEU A 31 -2.39 2.12 -3.69
CA LEU A 31 -2.87 2.63 -2.42
C LEU A 31 -3.22 1.46 -1.52
N LEU A 32 -2.81 1.54 -0.26
CA LEU A 32 -3.21 0.62 0.79
C LEU A 32 -4.19 1.35 1.72
N VAL A 33 -5.34 0.74 1.94
CA VAL A 33 -6.40 1.25 2.82
C VAL A 33 -6.64 0.21 3.91
N PHE A 34 -6.80 0.66 5.14
CA PHE A 34 -6.72 -0.21 6.31
C PHE A 34 -7.63 0.24 7.44
N GLY A 35 -8.12 -0.74 8.19
CA GLY A 35 -8.82 -0.54 9.46
C GLY A 35 -9.99 0.43 9.35
N GLY A 36 -10.28 1.09 10.48
CA GLY A 36 -11.37 2.04 10.57
C GLY A 36 -12.55 1.44 11.32
N GLN A 37 -13.74 1.91 10.98
CA GLN A 37 -14.96 1.55 11.66
C GLN A 37 -16.00 1.09 10.65
N GLY A 38 -16.53 -0.11 10.89
CA GLY A 38 -17.59 -0.68 10.08
C GLY A 38 -18.96 -0.07 10.38
N SER A 39 -19.98 -0.65 9.75
CA SER A 39 -21.35 -0.13 9.78
C SER A 39 -22.00 -0.24 11.16
N ASP A 40 -21.58 -1.20 11.98
CA ASP A 40 -22.13 -1.50 13.30
C ASP A 40 -21.24 -0.93 14.43
N TYR A 41 -20.43 0.09 14.11
CA TYR A 41 -19.46 0.73 15.02
C TYR A 41 -18.34 -0.20 15.50
N GLU A 42 -18.20 -1.37 14.89
CA GLU A 42 -17.12 -2.30 15.12
C GLU A 42 -15.81 -1.77 14.52
N PHE A 43 -14.71 -2.01 15.20
CA PHE A 43 -13.40 -1.77 14.60
C PHE A 43 -13.11 -2.88 13.61
N VAL A 44 -12.58 -2.51 12.45
CA VAL A 44 -12.22 -3.48 11.41
C VAL A 44 -10.71 -3.63 11.35
N ASN A 45 -10.26 -4.80 10.90
CA ASN A 45 -8.86 -5.13 10.67
C ASN A 45 -8.53 -5.32 9.18
N SER A 46 -9.46 -4.97 8.28
CA SER A 46 -9.27 -5.13 6.85
C SER A 46 -8.05 -4.35 6.35
N LEU A 47 -7.39 -4.91 5.34
CA LEU A 47 -6.36 -4.26 4.55
C LEU A 47 -6.71 -4.50 3.09
N GLU A 48 -6.88 -3.41 2.35
CA GLU A 48 -7.35 -3.42 0.96
C GLU A 48 -6.34 -2.68 0.08
N ARG A 49 -6.19 -3.13 -1.16
CA ARG A 49 -5.31 -2.53 -2.17
C ARG A 49 -6.15 -1.91 -3.26
N TYR A 50 -5.84 -0.68 -3.63
CA TYR A 50 -6.48 0.00 -4.74
C TYR A 50 -5.45 0.31 -5.82
N ASP A 51 -5.77 -0.02 -7.06
CA ASP A 51 -5.00 0.32 -8.25
C ASP A 51 -5.62 1.53 -8.95
N PRO A 52 -5.00 2.73 -8.86
CA PRO A 52 -5.52 3.93 -9.52
C PRO A 52 -5.49 3.86 -11.05
N SER A 53 -4.79 2.88 -11.64
CA SER A 53 -4.68 2.74 -13.08
C SER A 53 -5.85 2.00 -13.71
N THR A 54 -6.46 1.06 -12.98
CA THR A 54 -7.69 0.37 -13.37
C THR A 54 -8.92 0.99 -12.68
N ASN A 55 -8.71 1.81 -11.65
CA ASN A 55 -9.75 2.36 -10.80
C ASN A 55 -10.56 1.25 -10.11
N GLU A 56 -9.86 0.22 -9.67
CA GLU A 56 -10.45 -0.96 -9.04
C GLU A 56 -9.69 -1.31 -7.76
N TRP A 57 -10.41 -1.92 -6.83
CA TRP A 57 -9.78 -2.63 -5.72
C TRP A 57 -9.18 -3.92 -6.25
N GLU A 58 -8.00 -4.26 -5.75
CA GLU A 58 -7.34 -5.51 -6.12
C GLU A 58 -8.02 -6.67 -5.42
N GLU A 59 -8.44 -7.66 -6.22
CA GLU A 59 -8.97 -8.94 -5.74
C GLU A 59 -7.88 -9.82 -5.09
N GLU A 60 -6.60 -9.43 -5.21
CA GLU A 60 -5.48 -10.15 -4.60
C GLU A 60 -5.58 -10.05 -3.08
N ALA A 61 -5.80 -11.19 -2.41
CA ALA A 61 -5.98 -11.26 -0.97
C ALA A 61 -4.79 -10.66 -0.22
N VAL A 62 -5.06 -9.62 0.56
CA VAL A 62 -4.08 -9.00 1.44
C VAL A 62 -4.37 -9.44 2.87
N ALA A 63 -3.34 -9.85 3.61
CA ALA A 63 -3.53 -10.30 4.98
C ALA A 63 -4.08 -9.16 5.84
N PRO A 64 -5.19 -9.38 6.58
CA PRO A 64 -5.75 -8.38 7.48
C PRO A 64 -4.82 -8.17 8.68
N MET A 65 -4.94 -7.01 9.33
CA MET A 65 -4.22 -6.73 10.57
C MET A 65 -4.59 -7.78 11.65
N PRO A 66 -3.65 -8.18 12.52
CA PRO A 66 -3.97 -9.08 13.63
C PRO A 66 -4.96 -8.44 14.60
N THR A 67 -4.84 -7.13 14.81
CA THR A 67 -5.71 -6.37 15.71
C THR A 67 -6.61 -5.41 14.95
N ALA A 68 -7.92 -5.54 15.15
CA ALA A 68 -8.91 -4.57 14.66
C ALA A 68 -8.75 -3.23 15.38
N ARG A 69 -8.67 -2.14 14.62
CA ARG A 69 -8.40 -0.81 15.18
C ARG A 69 -8.94 0.32 14.32
N ASN A 70 -9.45 1.37 14.96
CA ASN A 70 -9.73 2.66 14.34
C ASN A 70 -8.71 3.72 14.79
N TYR A 71 -8.66 4.86 14.10
CA TYR A 71 -7.69 5.95 14.35
C TYR A 71 -6.21 5.52 14.36
N VAL A 72 -5.88 4.38 13.75
CA VAL A 72 -4.50 3.90 13.60
C VAL A 72 -3.66 4.91 12.80
N ARG A 73 -2.36 4.97 13.09
CA ARG A 73 -1.38 5.71 12.27
C ARG A 73 -0.47 4.73 11.57
N MET A 74 -0.19 5.00 10.29
CA MET A 74 0.62 4.11 9.48
C MET A 74 1.73 4.84 8.72
N ALA A 75 2.85 4.17 8.58
CA ALA A 75 4.02 4.69 7.88
C ALA A 75 4.78 3.56 7.18
N MET A 76 5.38 3.89 6.04
CA MET A 76 6.33 3.00 5.36
C MET A 76 7.74 3.26 5.91
N LEU A 77 8.40 2.21 6.36
CA LEU A 77 9.79 2.23 6.81
C LEU A 77 10.50 0.96 6.35
N ASP A 78 11.65 1.11 5.68
CA ASP A 78 12.47 0.00 5.16
C ASP A 78 11.69 -1.03 4.33
N GLY A 79 10.77 -0.54 3.49
CA GLY A 79 9.94 -1.37 2.61
C GLY A 79 8.81 -2.12 3.32
N LYS A 80 8.63 -1.91 4.62
CA LYS A 80 7.57 -2.50 5.42
C LYS A 80 6.59 -1.43 5.89
N LEU A 81 5.34 -1.83 6.06
CA LEU A 81 4.27 -0.95 6.52
C LEU A 81 4.08 -1.16 8.02
N TYR A 82 4.13 -0.09 8.79
CA TYR A 82 3.94 -0.14 10.25
C TYR A 82 2.57 0.45 10.59
N ALA A 83 1.84 -0.24 11.46
CA ALA A 83 0.62 0.21 12.10
C ALA A 83 0.90 0.44 13.59
N ALA A 84 0.76 1.68 14.05
CA ALA A 84 1.05 2.07 15.42
C ALA A 84 -0.19 2.66 16.10
N GLY A 85 -0.50 2.12 17.27
CA GLY A 85 -1.59 2.56 18.14
C GLY A 85 -2.96 2.55 17.49
N GLY A 86 -3.79 3.55 17.79
CA GLY A 86 -5.22 3.56 17.46
C GLY A 86 -6.06 3.08 18.65
N ARG A 87 -7.36 2.91 18.46
CA ARG A 87 -8.23 2.28 19.46
C ARG A 87 -8.62 0.90 18.98
N ASN A 88 -8.43 -0.07 19.86
CA ASN A 88 -8.76 -1.48 19.64
C ASN A 88 -9.76 -2.00 20.67
N GLU A 89 -10.17 -1.17 21.63
CA GLU A 89 -11.13 -1.50 22.69
C GLU A 89 -12.32 -0.53 22.69
N ALA A 90 -13.50 -1.04 23.06
CA ALA A 90 -14.76 -0.29 23.02
C ALA A 90 -14.87 0.81 24.09
N ASP A 91 -14.02 0.75 25.12
CA ASP A 91 -13.94 1.75 26.20
C ASP A 91 -13.27 3.07 25.75
N GLY A 92 -12.76 3.11 24.52
CA GLY A 92 -12.08 4.26 23.94
C GLY A 92 -10.59 4.34 24.28
N ALA A 93 -10.04 3.33 24.97
CA ALA A 93 -8.62 3.24 25.26
C ALA A 93 -7.78 3.20 23.97
N THR A 94 -6.65 3.88 24.00
CA THR A 94 -5.69 3.86 22.89
C THR A 94 -4.67 2.75 23.12
N SER A 95 -4.44 1.95 22.09
CA SER A 95 -3.40 0.95 22.07
C SER A 95 -2.02 1.59 21.94
N SER A 96 -1.02 1.02 22.63
CA SER A 96 0.40 1.29 22.36
C SER A 96 1.03 0.27 21.41
N SER A 97 0.26 -0.71 20.94
CA SER A 97 0.80 -1.79 20.10
C SER A 97 1.28 -1.28 18.75
N VAL A 98 2.33 -1.91 18.25
CA VAL A 98 2.88 -1.70 16.92
C VAL A 98 2.93 -3.03 16.19
N GLU A 99 2.29 -3.08 15.03
CA GLU A 99 2.29 -4.22 14.13
C GLU A 99 2.94 -3.81 12.81
N ARG A 100 3.64 -4.75 12.17
CA ARG A 100 4.33 -4.51 10.91
C ARG A 100 3.92 -5.52 9.86
N TYR A 101 3.64 -5.01 8.68
CA TYR A 101 3.27 -5.78 7.50
C TYR A 101 4.43 -5.82 6.49
N ASP A 102 4.77 -7.02 6.07
CA ASP A 102 5.72 -7.28 5.00
C ASP A 102 4.96 -7.55 3.69
N LEU A 103 5.16 -6.66 2.71
CA LEU A 103 4.54 -6.74 1.39
C LEU A 103 5.02 -7.95 0.57
N ALA A 104 6.22 -8.46 0.83
CA ALA A 104 6.79 -9.58 0.09
C ALA A 104 6.24 -10.92 0.59
N THR A 105 5.98 -11.05 1.90
CA THR A 105 5.43 -12.28 2.48
C THR A 105 3.92 -12.22 2.72
N ASN A 106 3.31 -11.06 2.50
CA ASN A 106 1.88 -10.82 2.77
C ASN A 106 1.50 -11.24 4.21
N ALA A 107 2.29 -10.81 5.20
CA ALA A 107 2.10 -11.22 6.59
C ALA A 107 2.35 -10.08 7.57
N TRP A 108 1.63 -10.12 8.69
CA TRP A 108 1.78 -9.21 9.81
C TRP A 108 2.59 -9.85 10.94
N GLU A 109 3.34 -9.01 11.65
CA GLU A 109 4.17 -9.38 12.80
C GLU A 109 4.02 -8.33 13.90
N ALA A 110 3.92 -8.77 15.16
CA ALA A 110 3.95 -7.87 16.30
C ALA A 110 5.37 -7.33 16.53
N VAL A 111 5.49 -6.03 16.76
CA VAL A 111 6.78 -5.34 16.97
C VAL A 111 6.94 -4.88 18.42
N ALA A 112 5.89 -4.30 19.00
CA ALA A 112 5.88 -3.77 20.37
C ALA A 112 4.45 -3.70 20.93
#